data_AF-X1KCT1-F1
#
_entry.id   AF-X1KCT1-F1
#
_cell.length_a   1.000
_cell.length_b   1.000
_cell.length_c   1.000
_cell.angle_alpha   90.00
_cell.angle_beta   90.00
_cell.angle_gamma   90.00
#
_symmetry.space_group_name_H-M   'P 1'
#
loop_
_entity.id
_entity.type
_entity.pdbx_description
1 polymer ?
#
loop_
_entity_poly.entity_id
_entity_poly.type
_entity_poly.pdbx_seq_one_letter_code
_entity_poly.pdbx_strand_id
1 'polypeptide(L)'
;KWAFYNWYLGNYHSRIEVNPKYTMHWTTFLFNASHEGYPGHHTEFVLNEKRQVRELNHFEHSILILHSPKMIISEGIANLANSMLFSNKESAEISLRELSPNVSEEESLEKLILQDKLRTKTSLFWYNFAYHSIVDKYSEEELIQYGKSIEFFNEEVLKVEIKRLSNPAYSKNAFLYYLGTKILKKKYGEKPSIKEFQNLLLNPTLPSDLI
;
A
#
# COMPACT_ATOMS: atom_id res chain seq x y z
N LYS A 1 -10.30 -1.10 10.44
CA LYS A 1 -10.68 0.19 9.81
C LYS A 1 -9.58 0.54 8.82
N TRP A 2 -9.92 1.08 7.64
CA TRP A 2 -8.98 1.54 6.62
C TRP A 2 -8.96 3.07 6.59
N ALA A 3 -7.87 3.63 6.06
CA ALA A 3 -7.72 5.07 5.82
C ALA A 3 -8.33 5.43 4.46
N PHE A 4 -7.96 4.67 3.42
CA PHE A 4 -8.57 4.68 2.11
C PHE A 4 -8.91 3.25 1.71
N TYR A 5 -9.89 3.09 0.84
CA TYR A 5 -10.21 1.78 0.27
C TYR A 5 -10.93 1.92 -1.06
N ASN A 6 -10.45 1.20 -2.07
CA ASN A 6 -11.11 1.06 -3.37
C ASN A 6 -12.11 -0.09 -3.37
N TRP A 7 -13.38 0.24 -3.54
CA TRP A 7 -14.42 -0.71 -3.94
C TRP A 7 -14.56 -0.71 -5.46
N TYR A 8 -14.05 -1.74 -6.12
CA TYR A 8 -14.31 -1.92 -7.55
C TYR A 8 -15.74 -2.37 -7.78
N LEU A 9 -16.52 -1.57 -8.50
CA LEU A 9 -17.94 -1.80 -8.75
C LEU A 9 -18.20 -2.50 -10.10
N GLY A 10 -17.13 -2.80 -10.85
CA GLY A 10 -17.21 -3.27 -12.23
C GLY A 10 -17.61 -2.18 -13.21
N ASN A 11 -17.74 -2.55 -14.48
CA ASN A 11 -17.99 -1.61 -15.58
C ASN A 11 -17.01 -0.44 -15.61
N TYR A 12 -15.74 -0.69 -15.26
CA TYR A 12 -14.70 0.33 -15.18
C TYR A 12 -14.92 1.42 -14.11
N HIS A 13 -15.73 1.16 -13.07
CA HIS A 13 -16.00 2.13 -12.01
C HIS A 13 -15.50 1.64 -10.64
N SER A 14 -14.92 2.56 -9.87
CA SER A 14 -14.58 2.35 -8.46
C SER A 14 -15.26 3.39 -7.57
N ARG A 15 -15.57 2.99 -6.33
CA ARG A 15 -15.84 3.92 -5.22
C ARG A 15 -14.66 3.90 -4.27
N ILE A 16 -13.96 5.03 -4.15
CA ILE A 16 -12.90 5.20 -3.17
C ILE A 16 -13.49 5.82 -1.91
N GLU A 17 -13.41 5.12 -0.79
CA GLU A 17 -13.84 5.60 0.51
C GLU A 17 -12.65 6.16 1.27
N VAL A 18 -12.82 7.35 1.86
CA VAL A 18 -11.82 8.00 2.71
C VAL A 18 -12.37 8.12 4.13
N ASN A 19 -11.62 7.64 5.12
CA ASN A 19 -12.06 7.65 6.50
C ASN A 19 -11.42 8.83 7.27
N PRO A 20 -12.17 9.90 7.56
CA PRO A 20 -11.64 11.09 8.21
C PRO A 20 -11.31 10.87 9.70
N LYS A 21 -11.75 9.75 10.29
CA LYS A 21 -11.43 9.40 11.68
C LYS A 21 -10.05 8.75 11.82
N TYR A 22 -9.36 8.50 10.70
CA TYR A 22 -8.00 7.98 10.71
C TYR A 22 -7.03 9.14 10.60
N THR A 23 -6.25 9.40 11.66
CA THR A 23 -5.21 10.43 11.61
C THR A 23 -4.15 10.00 10.61
N MET A 24 -4.04 10.75 9.52
CA MET A 24 -3.03 10.55 8.49
C MET A 24 -2.22 11.84 8.33
N HIS A 25 -0.94 11.70 8.00
CA HIS A 25 -0.17 12.87 7.59
C HIS A 25 -0.64 13.30 6.19
N TRP A 26 -0.85 14.59 5.99
CA TRP A 26 -1.23 15.15 4.68
C TRP A 26 -0.21 14.76 3.59
N THR A 27 1.06 14.60 3.95
CA THR A 27 2.14 14.10 3.07
C THR A 27 1.89 12.71 2.49
N THR A 28 1.01 11.91 3.09
CA THR A 28 0.68 10.56 2.60
C THR A 28 -0.50 10.54 1.64
N PHE A 29 -1.20 11.66 1.45
CA PHE A 29 -2.42 11.67 0.67
C PHE A 29 -2.18 11.33 -0.81
N LEU A 30 -1.13 11.90 -1.43
CA LEU A 30 -0.78 11.57 -2.82
C LEU A 30 -0.47 10.08 -2.98
N PHE A 31 0.30 9.50 -2.05
CA PHE A 31 0.60 8.08 -2.04
C PHE A 31 -0.69 7.25 -2.00
N ASN A 32 -1.60 7.53 -1.06
CA ASN A 32 -2.86 6.80 -0.93
C ASN A 32 -3.79 7.01 -2.13
N ALA A 33 -3.85 8.23 -2.68
CA ALA A 33 -4.65 8.54 -3.86
C ALA A 33 -4.15 7.76 -5.10
N SER A 34 -2.84 7.66 -5.29
CA SER A 34 -2.26 6.86 -6.36
C SER A 34 -2.41 5.35 -6.13
N HIS A 35 -2.25 4.90 -4.88
CA HIS A 35 -2.41 3.50 -4.47
C HIS A 35 -3.82 2.99 -4.76
N GLU A 36 -4.86 3.73 -4.37
CA GLU A 36 -6.24 3.33 -4.59
C GLU A 36 -6.76 3.68 -5.99
N GLY A 37 -6.22 4.72 -6.60
CA GLY A 37 -6.68 5.28 -7.87
C GLY A 37 -5.74 4.99 -9.03
N TYR A 38 -5.08 6.05 -9.51
CA TYR A 38 -4.23 6.01 -10.69
C TYR A 38 -2.74 6.14 -10.33
N PRO A 39 -1.85 5.25 -10.81
CA PRO A 39 -2.12 4.05 -11.60
C PRO A 39 -2.28 2.76 -10.75
N GLY A 40 -2.75 2.85 -9.51
CA GLY A 40 -2.91 1.73 -8.57
C GLY A 40 -4.17 0.89 -8.77
N HIS A 41 -4.85 0.50 -7.69
CA HIS A 41 -5.93 -0.50 -7.67
C HIS A 41 -7.04 -0.25 -8.70
N HIS A 42 -7.55 0.98 -8.80
CA HIS A 42 -8.56 1.29 -9.81
C HIS A 42 -8.07 0.96 -11.23
N THR A 43 -6.83 1.34 -11.54
CA THR A 43 -6.24 1.11 -12.86
C THR A 43 -6.02 -0.37 -13.12
N GLU A 44 -5.48 -1.11 -12.14
CA GLU A 44 -5.32 -2.56 -12.23
C GLU A 44 -6.65 -3.25 -12.51
N PHE A 45 -7.70 -2.93 -11.74
CA PHE A 45 -9.00 -3.59 -11.88
C PHE A 45 -9.70 -3.23 -13.19
N VAL A 46 -9.62 -1.97 -13.64
CA VAL A 46 -10.12 -1.54 -14.96
C VAL A 46 -9.47 -2.32 -16.09
N LEU A 47 -8.14 -2.43 -16.08
CA LEU A 47 -7.40 -3.11 -17.14
C LEU A 47 -7.60 -4.62 -17.10
N ASN A 48 -7.70 -5.21 -15.90
CA ASN A 48 -8.03 -6.61 -15.71
C ASN A 48 -9.46 -6.93 -16.17
N GLU A 49 -10.46 -6.09 -15.87
CA GLU A 49 -11.83 -6.25 -16.39
C GLU A 49 -11.84 -6.20 -17.92
N LYS A 50 -11.20 -5.18 -18.51
CA LYS A 50 -11.16 -5.00 -19.96
C LYS A 50 -10.55 -6.23 -20.64
N ARG A 51 -9.35 -6.60 -20.23
CA ARG A 51 -8.53 -7.58 -20.94
C ARG A 51 -8.89 -9.02 -20.56
N GLN A 52 -8.86 -9.34 -19.28
CA GLN A 52 -9.04 -10.73 -18.83
C GLN A 52 -10.51 -11.13 -18.92
N VAL A 53 -11.42 -10.30 -18.38
CA VAL A 53 -12.84 -10.67 -18.31
C VAL A 53 -13.55 -10.48 -19.65
N ARG A 54 -13.44 -9.31 -20.28
CA ARG A 54 -14.24 -8.98 -21.48
C ARG A 54 -13.60 -9.42 -22.79
N GLU A 55 -12.31 -9.19 -23.00
CA GLU A 55 -11.63 -9.54 -24.26
C GLU A 55 -11.28 -11.04 -24.34
N LEU A 56 -10.83 -11.65 -23.23
CA LEU A 56 -10.34 -13.04 -23.20
C LEU A 56 -11.34 -14.04 -22.58
N ASN A 57 -12.45 -13.60 -22.00
CA ASN A 57 -13.45 -14.44 -21.32
C ASN A 57 -12.91 -15.25 -20.12
N HIS A 58 -11.85 -14.78 -19.47
CA HIS A 58 -11.31 -15.35 -18.24
C HIS A 58 -12.10 -14.85 -17.02
N PHE A 59 -13.30 -15.39 -16.81
CA PHE A 59 -14.23 -14.93 -15.77
C PHE A 59 -13.71 -15.11 -14.33
N GLU A 60 -12.73 -15.98 -14.09
CA GLU A 60 -12.06 -16.12 -12.80
C GLU A 60 -11.43 -14.80 -12.34
N HIS A 61 -11.06 -13.92 -13.27
CA HIS A 61 -10.51 -12.60 -12.98
C HIS A 61 -11.55 -11.59 -12.47
N SER A 62 -12.84 -11.93 -12.48
CA SER A 62 -13.91 -11.13 -11.86
C SER A 62 -14.00 -11.32 -10.34
N ILE A 63 -13.29 -12.30 -9.78
CA ILE A 63 -13.25 -12.58 -8.34
C ILE A 63 -11.89 -12.16 -7.77
N LEU A 64 -11.92 -11.47 -6.63
CA LEU A 64 -10.73 -11.13 -5.86
C LEU A 64 -10.74 -11.87 -4.52
N ILE A 65 -9.79 -12.79 -4.35
CA ILE A 65 -9.60 -13.52 -3.09
C ILE A 65 -8.58 -12.78 -2.24
N LEU A 66 -9.02 -12.23 -1.10
CA LEU A 66 -8.19 -11.41 -0.20
C LEU A 66 -6.93 -12.12 0.32
N HIS A 67 -6.98 -13.45 0.49
CA HIS A 67 -5.85 -14.26 0.92
C HIS A 67 -5.33 -15.12 -0.22
N SER A 68 -4.79 -14.48 -1.26
CA SER A 68 -4.26 -15.15 -2.44
C SER A 68 -2.91 -14.58 -2.90
N PRO A 69 -2.12 -15.34 -3.67
CA PRO A 69 -0.90 -14.81 -4.29
C PRO A 69 -1.14 -13.59 -5.19
N LYS A 70 -2.34 -13.48 -5.80
CA LYS A 70 -2.73 -12.32 -6.61
C LYS A 70 -2.70 -11.02 -5.79
N MET A 71 -3.16 -11.06 -4.53
CA MET A 71 -3.15 -9.87 -3.68
C MET A 71 -1.73 -9.37 -3.36
N ILE A 72 -0.74 -10.26 -3.30
CA ILE A 72 0.67 -9.85 -3.14
C ILE A 72 1.09 -8.97 -4.33
N ILE A 73 0.71 -9.35 -5.55
CA ILE A 73 1.03 -8.57 -6.74
C ILE A 73 0.22 -7.28 -6.81
N SER A 74 -1.09 -7.35 -6.54
CA SER A 74 -1.99 -6.18 -6.54
C SER A 74 -1.52 -5.10 -5.57
N GLU A 75 -1.21 -5.46 -4.32
CA GLU A 75 -0.67 -4.52 -3.32
C GLU A 75 0.72 -3.99 -3.71
N GLY A 76 1.54 -4.82 -4.36
CA GLY A 76 2.82 -4.39 -4.92
C GLY A 76 2.66 -3.33 -6.01
N ILE A 77 1.72 -3.53 -6.95
CA ILE A 77 1.40 -2.57 -8.01
C ILE A 77 0.93 -1.25 -7.39
N ALA A 78 -0.01 -1.32 -6.45
CA ALA A 78 -0.57 -0.16 -5.77
C ALA A 78 0.49 0.62 -4.96
N ASN A 79 1.40 -0.07 -4.26
CA ASN A 79 2.51 0.58 -3.55
C ASN A 79 3.53 1.25 -4.47
N LEU A 80 3.74 0.74 -5.67
CA LEU A 80 4.64 1.37 -6.66
C LEU A 80 3.95 2.50 -7.44
N ALA A 81 2.62 2.61 -7.39
CA ALA A 81 1.83 3.55 -8.19
C ALA A 81 2.29 5.01 -8.06
N ASN A 82 2.52 5.48 -6.82
CA ASN A 82 2.98 6.87 -6.60
C ASN A 82 4.34 7.13 -7.28
N SER A 83 5.28 6.18 -7.16
CA SER A 83 6.61 6.32 -7.76
C SER A 83 6.59 6.32 -9.29
N MET A 84 5.54 5.76 -9.90
CA MET A 84 5.35 5.83 -11.34
C MET A 84 5.03 7.25 -11.82
N LEU A 85 4.30 8.02 -11.01
CA LEU A 85 3.88 9.38 -11.32
C LEU A 85 4.88 10.44 -10.88
N PHE A 86 5.49 10.25 -9.71
CA PHE A 86 6.26 11.30 -9.03
C PHE A 86 7.57 10.75 -8.47
N SER A 87 8.62 11.56 -8.52
CA SER A 87 9.77 11.39 -7.62
C SER A 87 9.40 11.78 -6.19
N ASN A 88 10.16 11.32 -5.19
CA ASN A 88 9.94 11.70 -3.79
C ASN A 88 9.96 13.23 -3.59
N LYS A 89 10.79 13.94 -4.37
CA LYS A 89 10.86 15.40 -4.35
C LYS A 89 9.55 16.01 -4.85
N GLU A 90 9.06 15.59 -6.02
CA GLU A 90 7.80 16.07 -6.57
C GLU A 90 6.61 15.75 -5.65
N SER A 91 6.56 14.54 -5.07
CA SER A 91 5.53 14.19 -4.09
C SER A 91 5.55 15.11 -2.88
N ALA A 92 6.72 15.41 -2.32
CA ALA A 92 6.86 16.32 -1.18
C ALA A 92 6.48 17.77 -1.55
N GLU A 93 6.93 18.27 -2.70
CA GLU A 93 6.64 19.63 -3.18
C GLU A 93 5.15 19.84 -3.46
N ILE A 94 4.50 18.89 -4.17
CA ILE A 94 3.07 18.96 -4.46
C ILE A 94 2.29 18.85 -3.14
N SER A 95 2.65 17.92 -2.27
CA SER A 95 1.93 17.77 -0.99
C SER A 95 2.04 19.05 -0.16
N LEU A 96 3.23 19.66 -0.08
CA LEU A 96 3.42 20.89 0.69
C LEU A 96 2.58 22.03 0.11
N ARG A 97 2.55 22.16 -1.23
CA ARG A 97 1.86 23.24 -1.91
C ARG A 97 0.33 23.10 -1.89
N GLU A 98 -0.18 21.89 -2.09
CA GLU A 98 -1.61 21.66 -2.34
C GLU A 98 -2.36 21.09 -1.14
N LEU A 99 -1.67 20.43 -0.21
CA LEU A 99 -2.30 19.63 0.86
C LEU A 99 -1.92 20.07 2.27
N SER A 100 -0.82 20.81 2.43
CA SER A 100 -0.46 21.35 3.75
C SER A 100 -1.56 22.32 4.21
N PRO A 101 -2.07 22.16 5.44
CA PRO A 101 -3.04 23.10 5.99
C PRO A 101 -2.41 24.47 6.29
N ASN A 102 -1.10 24.51 6.58
CA ASN A 102 -0.38 25.74 6.89
C ASN A 102 1.12 25.65 6.59
N VAL A 103 1.51 26.05 5.37
CA VAL A 103 2.90 25.94 4.88
C VAL A 103 3.94 26.65 5.77
N SER A 104 3.58 27.73 6.46
CA SER A 104 4.54 28.51 7.27
C SER A 104 4.94 27.84 8.58
N GLU A 105 4.19 26.84 9.04
CA GLU A 105 4.47 26.07 10.26
C GLU A 105 5.12 24.71 9.96
N GLU A 106 5.33 24.40 8.69
CA GLU A 106 5.86 23.10 8.28
C GLU A 106 7.39 23.03 8.32
N GLU A 107 7.88 21.79 8.41
CA GLU A 107 9.29 21.48 8.30
C GLU A 107 9.86 21.83 6.92
N SER A 108 11.19 21.96 6.84
CA SER A 108 11.85 22.22 5.57
C SER A 108 11.54 21.13 4.53
N LEU A 109 11.48 21.51 3.25
CA LEU A 109 11.25 20.57 2.15
C LEU A 109 12.23 19.38 2.18
N GLU A 110 13.48 19.63 2.56
CA GLU A 110 14.50 18.58 2.72
C GLU A 110 14.10 17.53 3.78
N LYS A 111 13.59 17.98 4.93
CA LYS A 111 13.07 17.07 5.96
C LYS A 111 11.82 16.32 5.46
N LEU A 112 10.91 16.98 4.75
CA LEU A 112 9.72 16.32 4.19
C LEU A 112 10.09 15.21 3.18
N ILE A 113 11.07 15.45 2.32
CA ILE A 113 11.61 14.45 1.39
C ILE A 113 12.22 13.27 2.15
N LEU A 114 12.98 13.55 3.23
CA LEU A 114 13.56 12.50 4.06
C LEU A 114 12.49 11.68 4.77
N GLN A 115 11.46 12.34 5.31
CA GLN A 115 10.33 11.66 5.95
C GLN A 115 9.58 10.77 4.97
N ASP A 116 9.32 11.23 3.75
CA ASP A 116 8.69 10.43 2.68
C ASP A 116 9.50 9.15 2.40
N LYS A 117 10.83 9.30 2.22
CA LYS A 117 11.74 8.17 2.03
C LYS A 117 11.70 7.19 3.21
N LEU A 118 11.71 7.68 4.45
CA LEU A 118 11.66 6.83 5.64
C LEU A 118 10.32 6.13 5.81
N ARG A 119 9.21 6.78 5.44
CA ARG A 119 7.86 6.21 5.53
C ARG A 119 7.73 4.92 4.74
N THR A 120 8.38 4.81 3.59
CA THR A 120 8.38 3.57 2.79
C THR A 120 8.91 2.35 3.57
N LYS A 121 9.78 2.57 4.55
CA LYS A 121 10.37 1.51 5.39
C LYS A 121 9.44 1.02 6.51
N THR A 122 8.38 1.77 6.84
CA THR A 122 7.42 1.39 7.89
C THR A 122 6.68 0.08 7.56
N SER A 123 6.54 -0.25 6.27
CA SER A 123 5.96 -1.52 5.83
C SER A 123 6.71 -2.74 6.36
N LEU A 124 8.04 -2.68 6.46
CA LEU A 124 8.85 -3.77 7.04
C LEU A 124 8.63 -3.89 8.55
N PHE A 125 8.48 -2.76 9.25
CA PHE A 125 8.14 -2.80 10.66
C PHE A 125 6.79 -3.49 10.88
N TRP A 126 5.76 -3.10 10.13
CA TRP A 126 4.43 -3.73 10.25
C TRP A 126 4.44 -5.21 9.85
N TYR A 127 5.25 -5.59 8.86
CA TYR A 127 5.50 -6.98 8.52
C TYR A 127 6.04 -7.76 9.73
N ASN A 128 7.10 -7.27 10.37
CA ASN A 128 7.72 -7.93 11.52
C ASN A 128 6.80 -7.93 12.74
N PHE A 129 6.07 -6.84 12.97
CA PHE A 129 5.08 -6.74 14.04
C PHE A 129 3.98 -7.81 13.88
N ALA A 130 3.45 -7.96 12.66
CA ALA A 130 2.49 -9.01 12.34
C ALA A 130 3.11 -10.42 12.45
N TYR A 131 4.38 -10.57 12.07
CA TYR A 131 5.11 -11.84 12.22
C TYR A 131 5.23 -12.25 13.69
N HIS A 132 5.69 -11.35 14.57
CA HIS A 132 5.80 -11.61 15.99
C HIS A 132 4.44 -11.94 16.63
N SER A 133 3.37 -11.27 16.20
CA SER A 133 2.01 -11.54 16.70
C SER A 133 1.48 -12.91 16.23
N ILE A 134 1.61 -13.22 14.94
CA ILE A 134 0.90 -14.35 14.32
C ILE A 134 1.73 -15.63 14.36
N VAL A 135 3.05 -15.52 14.17
CA VAL A 135 3.97 -16.66 14.07
C VAL A 135 4.64 -16.91 15.41
N ASP A 136 5.32 -15.91 15.97
CA ASP A 136 6.05 -16.09 17.24
C ASP A 136 5.13 -16.08 18.46
N LYS A 137 3.86 -15.69 18.29
CA LYS A 137 2.82 -15.65 19.34
C LYS A 137 3.19 -14.78 20.54
N TYR A 138 3.83 -13.64 20.27
CA TYR A 138 4.11 -12.65 21.31
C TYR A 138 2.84 -12.21 22.05
N SER A 139 2.95 -11.98 23.35
CA SER A 139 1.89 -11.37 24.16
C SER A 139 1.63 -9.92 23.75
N GLU A 140 0.54 -9.32 24.23
CA GLU A 140 0.27 -7.90 24.00
C GLU A 140 1.41 -7.04 24.57
N GLU A 141 1.91 -7.35 25.77
CA GLU A 141 3.02 -6.63 26.39
C GLU A 141 4.31 -6.70 25.55
N GLU A 142 4.65 -7.89 25.04
CA GLU A 142 5.81 -8.10 24.18
C GLU A 142 5.68 -7.33 22.85
N LEU A 143 4.48 -7.33 22.25
CA LEU A 143 4.21 -6.57 21.03
C LEU A 143 4.29 -5.06 21.26
N ILE A 144 3.73 -4.56 22.36
CA ILE A 144 3.83 -3.14 22.72
C ILE A 144 5.29 -2.75 22.97
N GLN A 145 6.06 -3.59 23.68
CA GLN A 145 7.48 -3.36 23.90
C GLN A 145 8.27 -3.33 22.59
N TYR A 146 8.04 -4.31 21.70
CA TYR A 146 8.64 -4.33 20.37
C TYR A 146 8.26 -3.08 19.56
N GLY A 147 6.98 -2.70 19.55
CA GLY A 147 6.52 -1.56 18.77
C GLY A 147 7.05 -0.21 19.25
N LYS A 148 7.24 -0.05 20.56
CA LYS A 148 7.85 1.15 21.15
C LYS A 148 9.36 1.24 20.92
N SER A 149 10.04 0.15 20.57
CA SER A 149 11.50 0.13 20.37
C SER A 149 12.00 1.05 19.25
N ILE A 150 11.14 1.43 18.31
CA ILE A 150 11.47 2.33 17.20
C ILE A 150 11.04 3.79 17.45
N GLU A 151 10.45 4.09 18.61
CA GLU A 151 10.02 5.44 19.06
C GLU A 151 9.12 6.22 18.06
N PHE A 152 8.56 5.54 17.07
CA PHE A 152 7.79 6.16 16.00
C PHE A 152 6.27 6.03 16.18
N PHE A 153 5.82 4.94 16.82
CA PHE A 153 4.41 4.68 17.06
C PHE A 153 4.07 4.77 18.54
N ASN A 154 2.97 5.44 18.85
CA ASN A 154 2.45 5.48 20.22
C ASN A 154 1.69 4.18 20.56
N GLU A 155 1.43 3.98 21.84
CA GLU A 155 0.77 2.75 22.33
C GLU A 155 -0.65 2.57 21.78
N GLU A 156 -1.39 3.65 21.57
CA GLU A 156 -2.76 3.60 21.05
C GLU A 156 -2.80 3.02 19.63
N VAL A 157 -1.90 3.47 18.75
CA VAL A 157 -1.76 2.97 17.39
C VAL A 157 -1.40 1.48 17.41
N LEU A 158 -0.46 1.09 18.28
CA LEU A 158 -0.05 -0.32 18.40
C LEU A 158 -1.20 -1.20 18.88
N LYS A 159 -1.97 -0.79 19.89
CA LYS A 159 -3.15 -1.53 20.38
C LYS A 159 -4.24 -1.68 19.32
N VAL A 160 -4.46 -0.65 18.50
CA VAL A 160 -5.38 -0.73 17.36
C VAL A 160 -4.91 -1.79 16.37
N GLU A 161 -3.62 -1.86 16.07
CA GLU A 161 -3.08 -2.87 15.16
C GLU A 161 -3.11 -4.28 15.78
N ILE A 162 -2.81 -4.45 17.06
CA ILE A 162 -2.95 -5.76 17.76
C ILE A 162 -4.39 -6.27 17.64
N LYS A 163 -5.38 -5.39 17.87
CA LYS A 163 -6.79 -5.72 17.69
C LYS A 163 -7.15 -6.06 16.24
N ARG A 164 -6.47 -5.45 15.26
CA ARG A 164 -6.66 -5.79 13.84
C ARG A 164 -6.06 -7.16 13.52
N LEU A 165 -4.89 -7.46 14.05
CA LEU A 165 -4.18 -8.73 13.84
C LEU A 165 -4.91 -9.93 14.44
N SER A 166 -5.71 -9.72 15.49
CA SER A 166 -6.58 -10.77 16.04
C SER A 166 -7.78 -11.11 15.14
N ASN A 167 -8.09 -10.29 14.13
CA ASN A 167 -9.12 -10.59 13.15
C ASN A 167 -8.54 -11.40 11.98
N PRO A 168 -8.97 -12.66 11.75
CA PRO A 168 -8.43 -13.51 10.70
C PRO A 168 -8.49 -12.89 9.30
N ALA A 169 -9.52 -12.10 9.00
CA ALA A 169 -9.70 -11.46 7.69
C ALA A 169 -8.66 -10.38 7.37
N TYR A 170 -8.04 -9.77 8.39
CA TYR A 170 -7.11 -8.65 8.21
C TYR A 170 -5.69 -8.95 8.70
N SER A 171 -5.54 -10.01 9.50
CA SER A 171 -4.28 -10.42 10.13
C SER A 171 -3.10 -10.53 9.15
N LYS A 172 -3.36 -10.88 7.89
CA LYS A 172 -2.32 -11.14 6.90
C LYS A 172 -1.97 -9.93 6.04
N ASN A 173 -2.68 -8.81 6.16
CA ASN A 173 -2.54 -7.69 5.23
C ASN A 173 -1.12 -7.10 5.24
N ALA A 174 -0.50 -6.95 6.41
CA ALA A 174 0.86 -6.43 6.53
C ALA A 174 1.89 -7.21 5.69
N PHE A 175 1.72 -8.53 5.58
CA PHE A 175 2.57 -9.36 4.74
C PHE A 175 2.42 -9.03 3.25
N LEU A 176 1.18 -8.80 2.78
CA LEU A 176 0.88 -8.53 1.38
C LEU A 176 1.57 -7.25 0.89
N TYR A 177 1.44 -6.15 1.64
CA TYR A 177 2.06 -4.86 1.29
C TYR A 177 3.58 -4.96 1.15
N TYR A 178 4.25 -5.52 2.16
CA TYR A 178 5.71 -5.57 2.15
C TYR A 178 6.25 -6.58 1.13
N LEU A 179 5.69 -7.80 1.08
CA LEU A 179 6.16 -8.83 0.15
C LEU A 179 5.93 -8.42 -1.31
N GLY A 180 4.77 -7.83 -1.63
CA GLY A 180 4.46 -7.34 -2.96
C GLY A 180 5.47 -6.31 -3.45
N THR A 181 5.68 -5.27 -2.63
CA THR A 181 6.67 -4.22 -2.90
C THR A 181 8.06 -4.82 -3.06
N LYS A 182 8.47 -5.71 -2.16
CA LYS A 182 9.81 -6.30 -2.16
C LYS A 182 10.07 -7.16 -3.39
N ILE A 183 9.12 -8.02 -3.79
CA ILE A 183 9.28 -8.89 -4.96
C ILE A 183 9.36 -8.06 -6.24
N LEU A 184 8.47 -7.06 -6.41
CA LEU A 184 8.51 -6.20 -7.58
C LEU A 184 9.79 -5.36 -7.64
N LYS A 185 10.24 -4.80 -6.51
CA LYS A 185 11.49 -4.06 -6.46
C LYS A 185 12.72 -4.93 -6.71
N LYS A 186 12.71 -6.18 -6.25
CA LYS A 186 13.77 -7.15 -6.55
C LYS A 186 13.86 -7.40 -8.06
N LYS A 187 12.72 -7.51 -8.75
CA LYS A 187 12.67 -7.80 -10.19
C LYS A 187 12.98 -6.59 -11.06
N TYR A 188 12.43 -5.42 -10.73
CA TYR A 188 12.41 -4.24 -11.61
C TYR A 188 13.19 -3.03 -11.06
N GLY A 189 13.81 -3.16 -9.88
CA GLY A 189 14.44 -2.04 -9.18
C GLY A 189 13.45 -1.14 -8.44
N GLU A 190 13.93 0.00 -7.93
CA GLU A 190 13.10 0.91 -7.12
C GLU A 190 11.88 1.47 -7.87
N LYS A 191 11.98 1.61 -9.19
CA LYS A 191 10.93 2.06 -10.09
C LYS A 191 10.97 1.25 -11.39
N PRO A 192 9.94 0.46 -11.72
CA PRO A 192 9.85 -0.22 -13.00
C PRO A 192 9.75 0.79 -14.15
N SER A 193 10.19 0.40 -15.34
CA SER A 193 9.90 1.15 -16.56
C SER A 193 8.40 1.18 -16.84
N ILE A 194 7.95 2.15 -17.64
CA ILE A 194 6.54 2.26 -18.04
C ILE A 194 6.04 0.95 -18.68
N LYS A 195 6.86 0.32 -19.53
CA LYS A 195 6.52 -0.93 -20.21
C LYS A 195 6.38 -2.10 -19.23
N GLU A 196 7.25 -2.19 -18.24
CA GLU A 196 7.17 -3.23 -17.20
C GLU A 196 5.94 -3.04 -16.31
N PHE A 197 5.66 -1.80 -15.90
CA PHE A 197 4.47 -1.51 -15.09
C PHE A 197 3.16 -1.76 -15.86
N GLN A 198 3.11 -1.38 -17.15
CA GLN A 198 1.99 -1.72 -18.03
C GLN A 198 1.81 -3.24 -18.17
N ASN A 199 2.92 -3.99 -18.27
CA ASN A 199 2.85 -5.44 -18.34
C ASN A 199 2.25 -6.05 -17.06
N LEU A 200 2.65 -5.56 -15.88
CA LEU A 200 2.08 -5.99 -14.59
C LEU A 200 0.58 -5.73 -14.49
N LEU A 201 0.09 -4.62 -15.05
CA LEU A 201 -1.34 -4.27 -15.05
C LEU A 201 -2.17 -5.13 -16.02
N LEU A 202 -1.59 -5.54 -17.14
CA LEU A 202 -2.32 -6.21 -18.23
C LEU A 202 -2.27 -7.74 -18.15
N ASN A 203 -1.18 -8.29 -17.61
CA ASN A 203 -0.91 -9.72 -17.65
C ASN A 203 -0.89 -10.30 -16.23
N PRO A 204 -1.71 -11.33 -15.96
CA PRO A 204 -1.69 -12.04 -14.69
C PRO A 204 -0.26 -12.50 -14.38
N THR A 205 0.21 -12.14 -13.20
CA THR A 205 1.55 -12.44 -12.71
C THR A 205 1.41 -13.10 -11.35
N LEU A 206 2.10 -14.21 -11.14
CA LEU A 206 2.23 -14.85 -9.83
C LEU A 206 3.55 -14.42 -9.17
N PRO A 207 3.63 -14.44 -7.83
CA PRO A 207 4.90 -14.21 -7.13
C PRO A 207 6.05 -15.08 -7.63
N SER A 208 5.78 -16.33 -8.03
CA SER A 208 6.79 -17.25 -8.59
C SER A 208 7.38 -16.80 -9.92
N ASP A 209 6.66 -16.01 -10.70
CA ASP A 209 7.10 -15.54 -12.03
C ASP A 209 8.16 -14.42 -11.92
N LEU A 210 8.35 -13.90 -10.71
CA LEU A 210 9.19 -12.74 -10.39
C LEU A 210 10.45 -13.08 -9.60
N ILE A 211 10.62 -14.33 -9.19
CA ILE A 211 11.71 -14.78 -8.30
C ILE A 211 12.97 -15.16 -9.07
#